data_AF-A0AAD6KXP7-F1
#
_entry.id   AF-A0AAD6KXP7-F1
#
_cell.length_a   1.000
_cell.length_b   1.000
_cell.length_c   1.000
_cell.angle_alpha   90.00
_cell.angle_beta   90.00
_cell.angle_gamma   90.00
#
_symmetry.space_group_name_H-M   'P 1'
#
loop_
_entity.id
_entity.type
_entity.pdbx_description
1 polymer ?
#
loop_
_entity_poly.entity_id
_entity_poly.type
_entity_poly.pdbx_seq_one_letter_code
_entity_poly.pdbx_strand_id
1 'polypeptide(L)'
;MAMEGSTINSEDFTVGCLLSIKTTLGEEFDGQVITFDRPSNILVLQEGSKPGPKRNIRFLKANYIKELSFLGQAEDPLDIKKCYIDLHRLQAREELAVRQAEADAERIGVGVTAEAQSIFDALSKTYVSLSLLLWCYISLLASVLCF
;
A
#
# COMPACT_ATOMS: atom_id res chain seq x y z
N MET A 1 -13.16 -0.55 -44.46
CA MET A 1 -13.20 0.50 -43.43
C MET A 1 -11.86 0.48 -42.74
N ALA A 2 -11.11 1.59 -42.81
CA ALA A 2 -9.74 1.67 -42.35
C ALA A 2 -9.67 1.51 -40.82
N MET A 3 -8.78 0.64 -40.34
CA MET A 3 -8.34 0.64 -38.95
C MET A 3 -7.29 1.74 -38.82
N GLU A 4 -7.68 2.90 -38.30
CA GLU A 4 -6.72 3.89 -37.81
C GLU A 4 -5.99 3.27 -36.62
N GLY A 5 -4.76 2.83 -36.83
CA GLY A 5 -3.82 2.64 -35.74
C GLY A 5 -3.55 4.00 -35.14
N SER A 6 -4.17 4.30 -34.00
CA SER A 6 -3.91 5.50 -33.22
C SER A 6 -2.42 5.54 -32.91
N THR A 7 -1.71 6.44 -33.59
CA THR A 7 -0.30 6.69 -33.32
C THR A 7 -0.26 7.44 -32.00
N ILE A 8 0.04 6.73 -30.91
CA ILE A 8 0.05 7.30 -29.56
C ILE A 8 1.18 8.32 -29.52
N ASN A 9 0.81 9.61 -29.43
CA ASN A 9 1.76 10.70 -29.42
C ASN A 9 2.16 11.00 -27.98
N SER A 10 3.38 11.51 -27.77
CA SER A 10 3.87 11.85 -26.43
C SER A 10 3.00 12.90 -25.70
N GLU A 11 2.13 13.61 -26.43
CA GLU A 11 1.20 14.61 -25.90
C GLU A 11 0.00 13.97 -25.20
N ASP A 12 -0.32 12.71 -25.51
CA ASP A 12 -1.41 11.94 -24.91
C ASP A 12 -1.13 11.60 -23.42
N PHE A 13 0.13 11.69 -22.99
CA PHE A 13 0.58 11.41 -21.63
C PHE A 13 0.77 12.67 -20.78
N THR A 14 -0.11 13.66 -20.94
CA THR A 14 -0.07 14.87 -20.13
C THR A 14 -0.41 14.56 -18.66
N VAL A 15 0.36 15.12 -17.73
CA VAL A 15 0.17 14.91 -16.28
C VAL A 15 -1.22 15.40 -15.85
N GLY A 16 -1.88 14.62 -15.00
CA GLY A 16 -3.22 14.91 -14.49
C GLY A 16 -4.37 14.47 -15.39
N CYS A 17 -4.10 14.00 -16.61
CA CYS A 17 -5.12 13.45 -17.49
C CYS A 17 -5.62 12.09 -16.99
N LEU A 18 -6.93 11.90 -16.99
CA LEU A 18 -7.59 10.61 -16.78
C LEU A 18 -7.69 9.90 -18.12
N LEU A 19 -7.08 8.72 -18.20
CA LEU A 19 -7.01 7.91 -19.40
C LEU A 19 -7.63 6.54 -19.12
N SER A 20 -8.44 6.07 -20.07
CA SER A 20 -8.81 4.66 -20.20
C SER A 20 -7.82 4.01 -21.16
N ILE A 21 -7.13 2.98 -20.68
CA ILE A 21 -6.05 2.32 -21.41
C ILE A 21 -6.40 0.87 -21.62
N LYS A 22 -6.25 0.44 -22.88
CA LYS A 22 -6.34 -0.96 -23.28
C LYS A 22 -4.98 -1.47 -23.70
N THR A 23 -4.52 -2.52 -23.07
CA THR A 23 -3.23 -3.14 -23.37
C THR A 23 -3.34 -4.15 -24.50
N THR A 24 -2.19 -4.49 -25.11
CA THR A 24 -2.09 -5.58 -26.10
C THR A 24 -2.42 -6.95 -25.52
N LEU A 25 -2.38 -7.09 -24.18
CA LEU A 25 -2.74 -8.30 -23.46
C LEU A 25 -4.25 -8.41 -23.19
N GLY A 26 -5.03 -7.40 -23.59
CA GLY A 26 -6.48 -7.37 -23.40
C GLY A 26 -6.93 -6.83 -22.04
N GLU A 27 -6.01 -6.36 -21.19
CA GLU A 27 -6.38 -5.66 -19.96
C GLU A 27 -6.88 -4.25 -20.28
N GLU A 28 -8.00 -3.86 -19.67
CA GLU A 28 -8.59 -2.53 -19.74
C GLU A 28 -8.64 -1.94 -18.32
N PHE A 29 -8.13 -0.73 -18.15
CA PHE A 29 -8.16 -0.03 -16.87
C PHE A 29 -8.12 1.48 -17.05
N ASP A 30 -8.66 2.16 -16.04
CA ASP A 30 -8.69 3.62 -15.96
C ASP A 30 -7.67 4.11 -14.94
N GLY A 31 -6.93 5.16 -15.29
CA GLY A 31 -5.96 5.74 -14.39
C GLY A 31 -5.66 7.20 -14.71
N GLN A 32 -5.24 7.93 -13.67
CA GLN A 32 -4.72 9.28 -13.83
C GLN A 32 -3.23 9.23 -14.12
N VAL A 33 -2.77 9.95 -15.14
CA VAL A 33 -1.33 10.11 -15.43
C VAL A 33 -0.66 10.90 -14.32
N ILE A 34 0.29 10.25 -13.64
CA ILE A 34 1.16 10.89 -12.66
C ILE A 34 2.37 11.48 -13.37
N THR A 35 3.04 10.66 -14.19
CA THR A 35 4.22 11.07 -14.94
C THR A 35 4.49 10.09 -16.09
N PHE A 36 5.27 10.54 -17.07
CA PHE A 36 5.73 9.74 -18.19
C PHE A 36 7.22 9.97 -18.40
N ASP A 37 8.00 8.90 -18.27
CA ASP A 37 9.44 8.93 -18.48
C ASP A 37 9.77 8.59 -19.93
N ARG A 38 10.14 9.61 -20.71
CA ARG A 38 10.43 9.46 -22.16
C ARG A 38 11.60 8.50 -22.45
N PRO A 39 12.75 8.53 -21.76
CA PRO A 39 13.86 7.62 -22.03
C PRO A 39 13.53 6.14 -21.78
N SER A 40 12.82 5.82 -20.69
CA SER A 40 12.44 4.43 -20.39
C SER A 40 11.12 4.00 -21.03
N ASN A 41 10.36 4.95 -21.59
CA ASN A 41 9.03 4.77 -22.13
C ASN A 41 8.05 4.16 -21.11
N ILE A 42 8.14 4.62 -19.86
CA ILE A 42 7.32 4.16 -18.73
C ILE A 42 6.29 5.22 -18.39
N LEU A 43 5.03 4.83 -18.47
CA LEU A 43 3.86 5.57 -18.02
C LEU A 43 3.52 5.16 -16.58
N VAL A 44 3.41 6.14 -15.71
CA VAL A 44 3.03 5.95 -14.30
C VAL A 44 1.62 6.46 -14.09
N LEU A 45 0.74 5.57 -13.67
CA LEU A 45 -0.69 5.82 -13.52
C LEU A 45 -1.12 5.58 -12.07
N GLN A 46 -2.03 6.40 -11.60
CA GLN A 46 -2.78 6.13 -10.38
C GLN A 46 -4.09 5.43 -10.74
N GLU A 47 -4.24 4.18 -10.34
CA GLU A 47 -5.48 3.45 -10.48
C GLU A 47 -6.46 3.82 -9.36
N GLY A 48 -7.72 3.97 -9.74
CA GLY A 48 -8.82 4.24 -8.83
C GLY A 48 -9.33 5.68 -8.91
N SER A 49 -10.59 5.81 -9.30
CA SER A 49 -11.32 7.08 -9.35
C SER A 49 -11.78 7.57 -7.97
N LYS A 50 -11.76 6.71 -6.93
CA LYS A 50 -12.31 7.02 -5.62
C LYS A 50 -11.26 7.70 -4.72
N PRO A 51 -11.59 8.84 -4.08
CA PRO A 51 -10.73 9.46 -3.07
C PRO A 51 -10.69 8.58 -1.82
N GLY A 52 -9.75 7.62 -1.81
CA GLY A 52 -9.47 6.74 -0.69
C GLY A 52 -8.01 6.82 -0.28
N PRO A 53 -7.66 6.38 0.95
CA PRO A 53 -6.29 6.41 1.44
C PRO A 53 -5.34 5.45 0.69
N LYS A 54 -5.90 4.44 -0.01
CA LYS A 54 -5.13 3.46 -0.78
C LYS A 54 -5.18 3.82 -2.26
N ARG A 55 -4.12 4.46 -2.75
CA ARG A 55 -3.88 4.73 -4.18
C ARG A 55 -2.95 3.65 -4.72
N ASN A 56 -3.42 2.89 -5.70
CA ASN A 56 -2.57 1.92 -6.39
C ASN A 56 -1.82 2.64 -7.51
N ILE A 57 -0.50 2.50 -7.55
CA ILE A 57 0.33 3.07 -8.61
C ILE A 57 0.69 1.92 -9.57
N ARG A 58 0.35 2.09 -10.86
CA ARG A 58 0.71 1.15 -11.92
C ARG A 58 1.80 1.75 -12.79
N PHE A 59 2.80 0.93 -13.09
CA PHE A 59 3.83 1.22 -14.08
C PHE A 59 3.50 0.45 -15.35
N LEU A 60 3.42 1.14 -16.48
CA LEU A 60 3.08 0.56 -17.76
C LEU A 60 4.08 1.03 -18.81
N LYS A 61 4.68 0.11 -19.56
CA LYS A 61 5.50 0.49 -20.71
C LYS A 61 4.58 0.88 -21.86
N ALA A 62 4.75 2.07 -22.45
CA ALA A 62 3.81 2.57 -23.45
C ALA A 62 3.76 1.69 -24.72
N ASN A 63 4.80 0.89 -24.98
CA ASN A 63 4.83 -0.11 -26.06
C ASN A 63 3.70 -1.15 -25.99
N TYR A 64 3.16 -1.42 -24.80
CA TYR A 64 2.07 -2.40 -24.61
C TYR A 64 0.69 -1.76 -24.62
N ILE A 65 0.60 -0.45 -24.86
CA ILE A 65 -0.69 0.23 -25.03
C ILE A 65 -1.16 -0.01 -26.45
N LYS A 66 -2.36 -0.59 -26.56
CA LYS A 66 -3.01 -0.83 -27.84
C LYS A 66 -3.92 0.33 -28.20
N GLU A 67 -4.77 0.74 -27.27
CA GLU A 67 -5.75 1.82 -27.44
C GLU A 67 -5.76 2.69 -26.18
N LEU A 68 -5.93 4.00 -26.36
CA LEU A 68 -5.92 4.99 -25.29
C LEU A 68 -7.06 5.98 -25.55
N SER A 69 -7.90 6.21 -24.54
CA SER A 69 -9.01 7.15 -24.60
C SER A 69 -8.95 8.15 -23.46
N PHE A 70 -9.09 9.43 -23.79
CA PHE A 70 -9.11 10.51 -22.81
C PHE A 70 -10.49 10.59 -22.14
N LEU A 71 -10.52 10.49 -20.81
CA LEU A 71 -11.73 10.55 -20.00
C LEU A 71 -11.95 11.92 -19.34
N GLY A 72 -10.88 12.69 -19.12
CA GLY A 72 -10.98 14.02 -18.52
C GLY A 72 -9.68 14.52 -17.90
N GLN A 73 -9.72 15.70 -17.28
CA GLN A 73 -8.62 16.26 -16.50
C GLN A 73 -8.97 16.17 -15.01
N ALA A 74 -8.10 15.57 -14.21
CA ALA A 74 -8.20 15.63 -12.76
C ALA A 74 -7.08 16.50 -12.18
N GLU A 75 -7.25 16.92 -10.93
CA GLU A 75 -6.24 17.70 -10.23
C GLU A 75 -4.93 16.91 -10.10
N ASP A 76 -3.79 17.59 -10.26
CA ASP A 76 -2.48 16.97 -10.17
C ASP A 76 -2.30 16.26 -8.82
N PRO A 77 -2.13 14.92 -8.79
CA PRO A 77 -1.96 14.18 -7.55
C PRO A 77 -0.66 14.54 -6.82
N LEU A 78 0.29 15.18 -7.52
CA LEU A 78 1.58 15.64 -6.98
C LEU A 78 1.59 17.13 -6.63
N ASP A 79 0.44 17.79 -6.52
CA ASP A 79 0.39 19.20 -6.14
C ASP A 79 1.04 19.41 -4.76
N ILE A 80 2.24 19.98 -4.77
CA ILE A 80 3.05 20.28 -3.59
C ILE A 80 2.25 21.15 -2.61
N LYS A 81 1.36 22.01 -3.11
CA LYS A 81 0.54 22.89 -2.27
C LYS A 81 -0.52 22.14 -1.46
N LYS A 82 -0.91 20.94 -1.91
CA LYS A 82 -1.88 20.06 -1.22
C LYS A 82 -1.20 18.96 -0.42
N CYS A 83 0.12 18.87 -0.46
CA CYS A 83 0.90 17.91 0.33
C CYS A 83 0.93 18.36 1.81
N TYR A 84 -0.17 18.12 2.53
CA TYR A 84 -0.26 18.39 3.96
C TYR A 84 0.34 17.22 4.75
N ILE A 85 1.50 17.47 5.36
CA ILE A 85 2.14 16.54 6.29
C ILE A 85 1.70 16.91 7.71
N ASP A 86 0.93 16.04 8.35
CA ASP A 86 0.50 16.22 9.75
C ASP A 86 1.66 15.89 10.70
N LEU A 87 2.35 16.94 11.15
CA LEU A 87 3.49 16.82 12.05
C LEU A 87 3.10 16.22 13.41
N HIS A 88 1.89 16.51 13.90
CA HIS A 88 1.43 15.98 15.19
C HIS A 88 1.21 14.47 15.12
N ARG A 89 0.66 13.97 14.01
CA ARG A 89 0.53 12.51 13.79
C ARG A 89 1.89 11.83 13.66
N LEU A 90 2.89 12.49 13.06
CA LEU A 90 4.24 11.96 12.98
C LEU A 90 4.90 11.90 14.36
N GLN A 91 4.81 12.98 15.14
CA GLN A 91 5.32 13.02 16.51
C GLN A 91 4.66 11.97 17.40
N ALA A 92 3.34 11.81 17.32
CA ALA A 92 2.65 10.78 18.09
C ALA A 92 3.12 9.35 17.73
N ARG A 93 3.41 9.07 16.46
CA ARG A 93 3.95 7.78 16.03
C ARG A 93 5.40 7.58 16.49
N GLU A 94 6.20 8.64 16.47
CA GLU A 94 7.56 8.63 16.98
C GLU A 94 7.57 8.35 18.49
N GLU A 95 6.80 9.11 19.27
CA GLU A 95 6.68 8.90 20.72
C GLU A 95 6.23 7.47 21.07
N LEU A 96 5.26 6.92 20.33
CA LEU A 96 4.83 5.54 20.52
C LEU A 96 5.95 4.54 20.22
N ALA A 97 6.72 4.75 19.16
CA ALA A 97 7.83 3.88 18.81
C ALA A 97 8.96 3.95 19.85
N VAL A 98 9.25 5.15 20.37
CA VAL A 98 10.25 5.35 21.43
C VAL A 98 9.81 4.67 22.72
N ARG A 99 8.57 4.90 23.19
CA ARG A 99 8.06 4.24 24.40
C ARG A 99 8.03 2.72 24.28
N GLN A 100 7.70 2.19 23.10
CA GLN A 100 7.73 0.76 22.85
C GLN A 100 9.16 0.21 22.94
N ALA A 101 10.14 0.90 22.34
CA ALA A 101 11.54 0.53 22.42
C ALA A 101 12.08 0.60 23.86
N GLU A 102 11.68 1.61 24.64
CA GLU A 102 12.03 1.72 26.07
C GLU A 102 11.46 0.55 26.88
N ALA A 103 10.17 0.25 26.71
CA ALA A 103 9.52 -0.88 27.38
C ALA A 103 10.16 -2.23 26.99
N ASP A 104 10.55 -2.39 25.72
CA ASP A 104 11.26 -3.58 25.26
C ASP A 104 12.67 -3.66 25.84
N ALA A 105 13.38 -2.54 25.98
CA ALA A 105 14.71 -2.50 26.60
C ALA A 105 14.66 -2.83 28.11
N GLU A 106 13.65 -2.32 28.83
CA GLU A 106 13.42 -2.66 30.25
C GLU A 106 13.11 -4.15 30.46
N ARG A 107 12.53 -4.82 29.46
CA ARG A 107 12.19 -6.24 29.49
C ARG A 107 13.40 -7.16 29.25
N ILE A 108 14.49 -6.65 28.66
CA ILE A 108 15.71 -7.44 28.41
C ILE A 108 16.53 -7.53 29.69
N GLY A 109 16.73 -8.76 30.19
CA GLY A 109 17.55 -9.00 31.38
C GLY A 109 19.03 -8.64 31.17
N VAL A 110 19.73 -8.24 32.24
CA VAL A 110 21.16 -7.92 32.20
C VAL A 110 21.98 -9.12 31.71
N GLY A 111 22.74 -8.95 30.63
CA GLY A 111 23.62 -9.98 30.06
C GLY A 111 22.98 -10.94 29.06
N VAL A 112 21.74 -10.67 28.61
CA VAL A 112 21.07 -11.45 27.57
C VAL A 112 21.55 -11.02 26.18
N THR A 113 21.96 -11.98 25.34
CA THR A 113 22.33 -11.69 23.94
C THR A 113 21.10 -11.51 23.07
N ALA A 114 21.23 -10.79 21.95
CA ALA A 114 20.10 -10.52 21.04
C ALA A 114 19.45 -11.82 20.51
N GLU A 115 20.26 -12.85 20.27
CA GLU A 115 19.79 -14.16 19.81
C GLU A 115 18.98 -14.87 20.91
N ALA A 116 19.43 -14.79 22.17
CA ALA A 116 18.72 -15.41 23.30
C ALA A 116 17.37 -14.72 23.56
N GLN A 117 17.31 -13.38 23.49
CA GLN A 117 16.05 -12.64 23.61
C GLN A 117 15.09 -12.97 22.46
N SER A 118 15.60 -13.07 21.22
CA SER A 118 14.78 -13.45 20.06
C SER A 118 14.16 -14.83 20.20
N ILE A 119 14.92 -15.80 20.75
CA ILE A 119 14.41 -17.15 21.02
C ILE A 119 13.34 -17.10 22.11
N PHE A 120 13.59 -16.40 23.22
CA PHE A 120 12.62 -16.26 24.31
C PHE A 120 11.32 -15.57 23.86
N ASP A 121 11.42 -14.52 23.05
CA ASP A 121 10.26 -13.80 22.50
C ASP A 121 9.44 -14.67 21.55
N ALA A 122 10.09 -15.49 20.72
CA ALA A 122 9.41 -16.43 19.84
C ALA A 122 8.67 -17.54 20.63
N LEU A 123 9.32 -18.07 21.67
CA LEU A 123 8.72 -19.10 22.52
C LEU A 123 7.55 -18.52 23.34
N SER A 124 7.75 -17.41 24.04
CA SER A 124 6.72 -16.78 24.89
C SER A 124 5.46 -16.40 24.11
N LYS A 125 5.59 -15.88 22.88
CA LYS A 125 4.43 -15.61 21.99
C LYS A 125 3.62 -16.87 21.64
N THR A 126 4.27 -18.03 21.56
CA THR A 126 3.64 -19.30 21.20
C THR A 126 2.95 -19.94 22.42
N TYR A 127 3.57 -19.93 23.59
CA TYR A 127 3.01 -20.59 24.79
C TYR A 127 1.95 -19.75 25.52
N VAL A 128 2.04 -18.42 25.50
CA VAL A 128 1.03 -17.53 26.11
C VAL A 128 -0.27 -17.52 25.28
N SER A 129 -0.18 -17.62 23.95
CA SER A 129 -1.35 -17.73 23.07
C SER A 129 -2.08 -19.08 23.22
N LEU A 130 -1.34 -20.19 23.31
CA LEU A 130 -1.91 -21.52 23.53
C LEU A 130 -2.58 -21.66 24.91
N SER A 131 -1.99 -21.11 25.98
CA SER A 131 -2.58 -21.19 27.33
C SER A 131 -3.85 -20.37 27.48
N LEU A 132 -3.91 -19.15 26.92
CA LEU A 132 -5.14 -18.33 26.88
C LEU A 132 -6.24 -18.98 26.03
N LEU A 133 -5.89 -19.57 24.88
CA LEU A 133 -6.83 -20.30 24.04
C LEU A 133 -7.37 -21.55 24.73
N LEU A 134 -6.52 -22.30 25.45
CA LEU A 134 -6.94 -23.47 26.21
C LEU A 134 -7.89 -23.07 27.35
N TRP A 135 -7.60 -21.98 28.05
CA TRP A 135 -8.46 -21.47 29.11
C TRP A 135 -9.80 -20.98 28.57
N CYS A 136 -9.80 -20.23 27.46
CA CYS A 136 -11.03 -19.78 26.81
C CYS A 136 -11.87 -20.95 26.30
N TYR A 137 -11.24 -22.01 25.76
CA TYR A 137 -11.92 -23.22 25.31
C TYR A 137 -12.54 -24.00 26.46
N ILE A 138 -11.81 -24.17 27.57
CA ILE A 138 -12.30 -24.84 28.78
C ILE A 138 -13.47 -24.05 29.40
N SER A 139 -13.37 -22.72 29.48
CA SER A 139 -14.47 -21.86 29.96
C SER A 139 -15.71 -21.94 29.07
N LEU A 140 -15.54 -22.02 27.75
CA LEU A 140 -16.64 -22.18 26.80
C LEU A 140 -17.31 -23.56 26.94
N LEU A 141 -16.52 -24.63 27.04
CA LEU A 141 -17.02 -25.99 27.27
C LEU A 141 -17.77 -26.13 28.60
N ALA A 142 -17.24 -25.55 29.68
CA ALA A 142 -17.90 -25.53 30.98
C ALA A 142 -19.23 -24.77 30.94
N SER A 143 -19.33 -23.71 30.12
CA SER A 143 -20.58 -22.94 29.95
C SER A 143 -21.63 -23.69 29.13
N VAL A 144 -21.21 -24.53 28.17
CA VAL A 144 -22.12 -25.34 27.34
C VAL A 144 -22.58 -26.62 28.06
N LEU A 145 -21.76 -27.19 28.95
CA LEU A 145 -22.13 -28.38 29.74
C LEU A 145 -23.01 -28.06 30.97
N CYS A 146 -23.11 -26.79 31.37
CA CYS A 146 -23.95 -26.35 32.49
C CYS A 146 -25.37 -25.90 32.07
N PHE A 147 -25.80 -26.17 30.83
CA PHE A 147 -27.17 -26.00 30.35
C PHE A 147 -27.83 -27.33 30.01
#